data_AF-H0Q1S4-F1
#
_entry.id   AF-H0Q1S4-F1
#
_cell.length_a   1.000
_cell.length_b   1.000
_cell.length_c   1.000
_cell.angle_alpha   90.00
_cell.angle_beta   90.00
_cell.angle_gamma   90.00
#
_symmetry.space_group_name_H-M   'P 1'
#
loop_
_entity.id
_entity.type
_entity.pdbx_description
1 polymer ?
#
loop_
_entity_poly.entity_id
_entity_poly.type
_entity_poly.pdbx_seq_one_letter_code
_entity_poly.pdbx_strand_id
1 'polypeptide(L)'
;MTSNPMNEAAADDPAAPVKEPRLWCDDGWTARVIKNMDDDGWAVEMIKDGEPEPALVGPWTMGRDKKNPKPLDSSAFNTLVKTASEVLRRHEQQLHATLHKKLTVNTEFGPVSVTLDIVADEFDPHALLGAYDAAGEELARLRVDAGFKLTTASAHAWLEDDFRRPG
;
A
#
# COMPACT_ATOMS: atom_id res chain seq x y z
N MET A 1 -16.87 0.26 -42.55
CA MET A 1 -16.36 0.85 -41.30
C MET A 1 -17.19 0.24 -40.19
N THR A 2 -16.67 -0.81 -39.56
CA THR A 2 -17.41 -1.58 -38.56
C THR A 2 -16.90 -1.16 -37.20
N SER A 3 -17.75 -0.48 -36.46
CA SER A 3 -17.47 0.06 -35.13
C SER A 3 -17.30 -1.06 -34.11
N ASN A 4 -16.30 -0.90 -33.27
CA ASN A 4 -15.90 -1.73 -32.14
C ASN A 4 -16.99 -1.74 -31.03
N PRO A 5 -17.34 -2.89 -30.41
CA PRO A 5 -18.05 -2.86 -29.14
C PRO A 5 -17.04 -2.69 -28.00
N MET A 6 -17.17 -1.55 -27.34
CA MET A 6 -16.48 -1.11 -26.14
C MET A 6 -17.02 -1.88 -24.92
N ASN A 7 -16.11 -2.49 -24.16
CA ASN A 7 -16.11 -2.56 -22.69
C ASN A 7 -17.46 -2.81 -21.98
N GLU A 8 -17.81 -4.08 -21.77
CA GLU A 8 -18.68 -4.47 -20.65
C GLU A 8 -17.86 -4.45 -19.36
N ALA A 9 -17.89 -3.31 -18.66
CA ALA A 9 -17.64 -3.30 -17.23
C ALA A 9 -18.77 -4.11 -16.59
N ALA A 10 -18.49 -5.36 -16.24
CA ALA A 10 -19.40 -6.20 -15.48
C ALA A 10 -19.74 -5.46 -14.19
N ALA A 11 -21.03 -5.12 -14.05
CA ALA A 11 -21.57 -4.62 -12.81
C ALA A 11 -21.33 -5.68 -11.73
N ASP A 12 -20.60 -5.29 -10.70
CA ASP A 12 -20.33 -6.08 -9.50
C ASP A 12 -21.65 -6.23 -8.73
N ASP A 13 -22.45 -7.22 -9.09
CA ASP A 13 -23.55 -7.69 -8.25
C ASP A 13 -22.91 -8.13 -6.92
N PRO A 14 -23.41 -7.68 -5.74
CA PRO A 14 -22.89 -8.16 -4.48
C PRO A 14 -23.08 -9.67 -4.43
N ALA A 15 -21.97 -10.40 -4.62
CA ALA A 15 -21.99 -11.84 -4.70
C ALA A 15 -22.64 -12.39 -3.42
N ALA A 16 -23.64 -13.25 -3.57
CA ALA A 16 -24.29 -13.88 -2.43
C ALA A 16 -23.22 -14.57 -1.56
N PRO A 17 -23.32 -14.49 -0.23
CA PRO A 17 -22.26 -14.99 0.64
C PRO A 17 -22.02 -16.49 0.42
N VAL A 18 -20.81 -16.85 0.02
CA VAL A 18 -20.39 -18.24 -0.22
C VAL A 18 -19.69 -18.76 1.03
N LYS A 19 -20.07 -19.95 1.52
CA LYS A 19 -19.52 -20.55 2.75
C LYS A 19 -19.21 -22.03 2.54
N GLU A 20 -18.24 -22.31 1.68
CA GLU A 20 -17.79 -23.66 1.34
C GLU A 20 -16.52 -24.04 2.12
N PRO A 21 -16.21 -25.33 2.30
CA PRO A 21 -15.01 -25.75 3.04
C PRO A 21 -13.68 -25.17 2.55
N ARG A 22 -13.58 -24.73 1.28
CA ARG A 22 -12.36 -24.18 0.67
C ARG A 22 -12.53 -22.80 0.04
N LEU A 23 -13.75 -22.26 0.05
CA LEU A 23 -14.08 -20.99 -0.58
C LEU A 23 -15.09 -20.26 0.30
N TRP A 24 -14.69 -19.10 0.82
CA TRP A 24 -15.59 -18.19 1.52
C TRP A 24 -15.58 -16.85 0.80
N CYS A 25 -16.76 -16.27 0.59
CA CYS A 25 -16.94 -14.93 0.06
C CYS A 25 -17.96 -14.22 0.95
N ASP A 26 -17.53 -13.20 1.67
CA ASP A 26 -18.37 -12.42 2.59
C ASP A 26 -17.67 -11.08 2.90
N ASP A 27 -18.46 -10.04 3.22
CA ASP A 27 -17.96 -8.72 3.67
C ASP A 27 -16.86 -8.07 2.79
N GLY A 28 -16.94 -8.22 1.46
CA GLY A 28 -15.96 -7.63 0.54
C GLY A 28 -14.65 -8.42 0.42
N TRP A 29 -14.64 -9.66 0.93
CA TRP A 29 -13.46 -10.52 0.96
C TRP A 29 -13.76 -11.93 0.45
N THR A 30 -12.82 -12.45 -0.32
CA THR A 30 -12.81 -13.81 -0.82
C THR A 30 -11.60 -14.58 -0.28
N ALA A 31 -11.85 -15.65 0.49
CA ALA A 31 -10.86 -16.57 0.99
C ALA A 31 -10.85 -17.87 0.19
N ARG A 32 -9.71 -18.25 -0.40
CA ARG A 32 -9.56 -19.47 -1.20
C ARG A 32 -8.47 -20.35 -0.64
N VAL A 33 -8.79 -21.61 -0.35
CA VAL A 33 -7.80 -22.60 0.06
C VAL A 33 -7.31 -23.36 -1.16
N ILE A 34 -6.05 -23.14 -1.50
CA ILE A 34 -5.39 -23.71 -2.67
C ILE A 34 -4.27 -24.67 -2.24
N LYS A 35 -3.88 -25.55 -3.15
CA LYS A 35 -2.70 -26.39 -2.92
C LYS A 35 -1.46 -25.50 -3.09
N ASN A 36 -0.53 -25.54 -2.13
CA ASN A 36 0.73 -24.83 -2.26
C ASN A 36 1.58 -25.52 -3.34
N MET A 37 2.18 -24.74 -4.25
CA MET A 37 3.06 -25.27 -5.30
C MET A 37 4.49 -25.46 -4.81
N ASP A 38 4.90 -24.74 -3.77
CA ASP A 38 6.27 -24.72 -3.26
C ASP A 38 6.49 -25.67 -2.07
N ASP A 39 5.43 -26.25 -1.52
CA ASP A 39 5.49 -27.16 -0.37
C ASP A 39 4.37 -28.22 -0.44
N ASP A 40 4.53 -29.36 0.25
CA ASP A 40 3.53 -30.43 0.38
C ASP A 40 2.35 -30.02 1.31
N GLY A 41 1.88 -28.78 1.17
CA GLY A 41 0.92 -28.12 2.04
C GLY A 41 -0.23 -27.45 1.30
N TRP A 42 -1.07 -26.78 2.09
CA TRP A 42 -2.14 -25.92 1.58
C TRP A 42 -1.75 -24.46 1.85
N ALA A 43 -2.27 -23.57 1.03
CA ALA A 43 -2.20 -22.13 1.24
C ALA A 43 -3.60 -21.56 1.23
N VAL A 44 -3.76 -20.40 1.86
CA VAL A 44 -4.98 -19.59 1.79
C VAL A 44 -4.64 -18.27 1.14
N GLU A 45 -5.43 -17.92 0.13
CA GLU A 45 -5.39 -16.63 -0.54
C GLU A 45 -6.55 -15.79 -0.01
N MET A 46 -6.26 -14.55 0.37
CA MET A 46 -7.24 -13.55 0.74
C MET A 46 -7.24 -12.46 -0.31
N ILE A 47 -8.34 -12.35 -1.03
CA ILE A 47 -8.55 -11.39 -2.10
C ILE A 47 -9.61 -10.41 -1.62
N LYS A 48 -9.36 -9.12 -1.77
CA LYS A 48 -10.36 -8.08 -1.53
C LYS A 48 -11.16 -7.88 -2.81
N ASP A 49 -12.47 -7.76 -2.70
CA ASP A 49 -13.32 -7.63 -3.88
C ASP A 49 -12.94 -6.35 -4.67
N GLY A 50 -12.87 -6.49 -6.00
CA GLY A 50 -12.37 -5.46 -6.91
C GLY A 50 -10.85 -5.45 -7.11
N GLU A 51 -10.07 -6.16 -6.30
CA GLU A 51 -8.62 -6.28 -6.48
C GLU A 51 -8.28 -7.52 -7.32
N PRO A 52 -7.43 -7.41 -8.36
CA PRO A 52 -7.03 -8.55 -9.19
C PRO A 52 -6.06 -9.49 -8.47
N GLU A 53 -5.33 -8.99 -7.48
CA GLU A 53 -4.27 -9.70 -6.76
C GLU A 53 -4.67 -9.98 -5.30
N PRO A 54 -4.23 -11.11 -4.71
CA PRO A 54 -4.48 -11.40 -3.31
C PRO A 54 -3.70 -10.45 -2.41
N ALA A 55 -4.41 -9.85 -1.45
CA ALA A 55 -3.82 -9.02 -0.40
C ALA A 55 -2.90 -9.83 0.54
N LEU A 56 -3.17 -11.12 0.70
CA LEU A 56 -2.40 -12.03 1.54
C LEU A 56 -2.45 -13.44 0.96
N VAL A 57 -1.29 -14.07 0.84
CA VAL A 57 -1.17 -15.52 0.62
C VAL A 57 -0.35 -16.09 1.76
N GLY A 58 -0.92 -17.07 2.47
CA GLY A 58 -0.30 -17.63 3.67
C GLY A 58 -0.46 -19.15 3.76
N PRO A 59 0.40 -19.83 4.53
CA PRO A 59 0.27 -21.27 4.74
C PRO A 59 -1.07 -21.58 5.42
N TRP A 60 -1.73 -22.62 4.97
CA TRP A 60 -2.99 -23.11 5.51
C TRP A 60 -2.83 -24.49 6.14
N THR A 61 -3.50 -24.69 7.27
CA THR A 61 -3.32 -25.91 8.06
C THR A 61 -3.97 -27.11 7.36
N MET A 62 -3.22 -28.21 7.27
CA MET A 62 -3.78 -29.52 6.89
C MET A 62 -4.80 -29.99 7.93
N GLY A 63 -5.92 -30.49 7.44
CA GLY A 63 -6.99 -31.07 8.24
C GLY A 63 -6.54 -32.35 8.95
N ARG A 64 -7.45 -32.90 9.74
CA ARG A 64 -7.17 -34.05 10.62
C ARG A 64 -6.72 -35.31 9.87
N ASP A 65 -7.12 -35.46 8.61
CA ASP A 65 -6.74 -36.57 7.74
C ASP A 65 -5.32 -36.44 7.15
N LYS A 66 -4.60 -35.34 7.46
CA LYS A 66 -3.25 -35.02 6.99
C LYS A 66 -3.11 -34.99 5.46
N LYS A 67 -4.22 -34.83 4.73
CA LYS A 67 -4.25 -34.82 3.26
C LYS A 67 -5.06 -33.64 2.73
N ASN A 68 -6.25 -33.44 3.28
CA ASN A 68 -7.14 -32.35 2.90
C ASN A 68 -6.85 -31.12 3.77
N PRO A 69 -7.15 -29.90 3.31
CA PRO A 69 -7.01 -28.73 4.16
C PRO A 69 -8.05 -28.76 5.26
N LYS A 70 -7.76 -28.09 6.39
CA LYS A 70 -8.78 -27.80 7.38
C LYS A 70 -9.89 -26.97 6.70
N PRO A 71 -11.18 -27.34 6.85
CA PRO A 71 -12.27 -26.53 6.32
C PRO A 71 -12.22 -25.10 6.85
N LEU A 72 -12.50 -24.13 5.98
CA LEU A 72 -12.75 -22.76 6.41
C LEU A 72 -14.01 -22.72 7.29
N ASP A 73 -13.90 -22.02 8.40
CA ASP A 73 -14.98 -21.72 9.33
C ASP A 73 -15.04 -20.20 9.57
N SER A 74 -16.12 -19.72 10.18
CA SER A 74 -16.33 -18.28 10.38
C SER A 74 -15.22 -17.63 11.21
N SER A 75 -14.64 -18.34 12.17
CA SER A 75 -13.59 -17.80 13.04
C SER A 75 -12.28 -17.63 12.26
N ALA A 76 -11.92 -18.66 11.49
CA ALA A 76 -10.82 -18.65 10.55
C ALA A 76 -10.95 -17.52 9.53
N PHE A 77 -12.11 -17.41 8.87
CA PHE A 77 -12.37 -16.37 7.87
C PHE A 77 -12.21 -14.97 8.46
N ASN A 78 -12.89 -14.68 9.59
CA ASN A 78 -12.80 -13.37 10.24
C ASN A 78 -11.37 -13.00 10.68
N THR A 79 -10.56 -14.00 11.06
CA THR A 79 -9.15 -13.77 11.41
C THR A 79 -8.34 -13.41 10.16
N LEU A 80 -8.55 -14.14 9.08
CA LEU A 80 -7.87 -13.88 7.80
C LEU A 80 -8.24 -12.50 7.23
N VAL A 81 -9.52 -12.10 7.30
CA VAL A 81 -9.99 -10.77 6.90
C VAL A 81 -9.24 -9.68 7.66
N LYS A 82 -9.10 -9.81 8.99
CA LYS A 82 -8.36 -8.84 9.80
C LYS A 82 -6.88 -8.77 9.40
N THR A 83 -6.22 -9.91 9.23
CA THR A 83 -4.82 -9.96 8.85
C THR A 83 -4.60 -9.37 7.46
N ALA A 84 -5.41 -9.74 6.47
CA ALA A 84 -5.30 -9.22 5.10
C ALA A 84 -5.58 -7.71 5.04
N SER A 85 -6.59 -7.23 5.78
CA SER A 85 -6.86 -5.80 5.93
C SER A 85 -5.68 -5.04 6.52
N GLU A 86 -5.01 -5.62 7.53
CA GLU A 86 -3.82 -5.02 8.12
C GLU A 86 -2.62 -4.99 7.15
N VAL A 87 -2.46 -6.04 6.33
CA VAL A 87 -1.41 -6.07 5.29
C VAL A 87 -1.62 -4.94 4.28
N LEU A 88 -2.85 -4.76 3.76
CA LEU A 88 -3.16 -3.65 2.85
C LEU A 88 -2.91 -2.30 3.51
N ARG A 89 -3.43 -2.08 4.72
CA ARG A 89 -3.22 -0.84 5.47
C ARG A 89 -1.73 -0.56 5.70
N ARG A 90 -0.94 -1.59 6.02
CA ARG A 90 0.52 -1.45 6.22
C ARG A 90 1.23 -1.15 4.91
N HIS A 91 0.83 -1.78 3.81
CA HIS A 91 1.39 -1.53 2.48
C HIS A 91 1.12 -0.09 2.04
N GLU A 92 -0.11 0.39 2.20
CA GLU A 92 -0.49 1.80 1.94
C GLU A 92 0.32 2.77 2.81
N GLN A 93 0.47 2.47 4.10
CA GLN A 93 1.28 3.29 4.99
C GLN A 93 2.77 3.29 4.61
N GLN A 94 3.30 2.16 4.17
CA GLN A 94 4.67 2.07 3.69
C GLN A 94 4.85 2.89 2.41
N LEU A 95 3.91 2.78 1.46
CA LEU A 95 3.91 3.57 0.23
C LEU A 95 3.84 5.07 0.56
N HIS A 96 2.92 5.47 1.44
CA HIS A 96 2.81 6.86 1.90
C HIS A 96 4.10 7.34 2.57
N ALA A 97 4.74 6.55 3.44
CA ALA A 97 6.01 6.92 4.06
C ALA A 97 7.17 7.00 3.06
N THR A 98 7.12 6.22 1.99
CA THR A 98 8.09 6.30 0.89
C THR A 98 7.88 7.55 0.05
N LEU A 99 6.63 7.88 -0.28
CA LEU A 99 6.27 9.01 -1.13
C LEU A 99 6.28 10.34 -0.37
N HIS A 100 5.96 10.35 0.92
CA HIS A 100 5.88 11.55 1.74
C HIS A 100 6.84 11.42 2.92
N LYS A 101 7.96 12.13 2.84
CA LYS A 101 8.91 12.23 3.95
C LYS A 101 8.78 13.59 4.60
N LYS A 102 8.87 13.62 5.92
CA LYS A 102 8.88 14.84 6.71
C LYS A 102 9.96 14.73 7.76
N LEU A 103 10.77 15.77 7.90
CA LEU A 103 11.69 15.92 9.01
C LEU A 103 11.60 17.33 9.57
N THR A 104 12.09 17.52 10.78
CA THR A 104 12.19 18.83 11.41
C THR A 104 13.64 19.08 11.73
N VAL A 105 14.16 20.23 11.31
CA VAL A 105 15.50 20.71 11.63
C VAL A 105 15.40 21.95 12.52
N ASN A 106 16.30 22.07 13.48
CA ASN A 106 16.37 23.25 14.32
C ASN A 106 17.32 24.26 13.68
N THR A 107 16.81 25.46 13.41
CA THR A 107 17.60 26.59 12.88
C THR A 107 17.72 27.68 13.93
N GLU A 108 18.55 28.70 13.67
CA GLU A 108 18.67 29.87 14.54
C GLU A 108 17.35 30.64 14.71
N PHE A 109 16.46 30.55 13.73
CA PHE A 109 15.14 31.20 13.72
C PHE A 109 14.02 30.31 14.27
N GLY A 110 14.35 29.10 14.72
CA GLY A 110 13.41 28.12 15.26
C GLY A 110 13.33 26.82 14.45
N PRO A 111 12.43 25.89 14.83
CA PRO A 111 12.25 24.63 14.12
C PRO A 111 11.60 24.86 12.75
N VAL A 112 12.22 24.31 11.71
CA VAL A 112 11.70 24.31 10.34
C VAL A 112 11.38 22.88 9.96
N SER A 113 10.15 22.66 9.48
CA SER A 113 9.74 21.37 8.94
C SER A 113 10.03 21.31 7.46
N VAL A 114 10.78 20.29 7.04
CA VAL A 114 11.09 20.03 5.63
C VAL A 114 10.32 18.79 5.18
N THR A 115 9.56 18.92 4.10
CA THR A 115 8.82 17.83 3.46
C THR A 115 9.44 17.47 2.12
N LEU A 116 9.38 16.19 1.76
CA LEU A 116 9.70 15.69 0.43
C LEU A 116 8.51 14.83 -0.02
N ASP A 117 7.82 15.31 -1.05
CA ASP A 117 6.62 14.70 -1.60
C ASP A 117 6.91 14.20 -3.02
N ILE A 118 7.06 12.89 -3.19
CA ILE A 118 7.41 12.22 -4.44
C ILE A 118 6.15 12.03 -5.29
N VAL A 119 6.19 12.54 -6.51
CA VAL A 119 5.21 12.30 -7.57
C VAL A 119 5.72 11.16 -8.44
N ALA A 120 5.13 9.98 -8.24
CA ALA A 120 5.41 8.77 -9.01
C ALA A 120 4.65 8.79 -10.36
N ASP A 121 5.02 9.73 -11.23
CA ASP A 121 4.53 9.79 -12.61
C ASP A 121 5.41 8.92 -13.53
N GLU A 122 4.78 8.21 -14.48
CA GLU A 122 5.50 7.31 -15.41
C GLU A 122 6.38 8.07 -16.42
N PHE A 123 6.02 9.31 -16.76
CA PHE A 123 6.67 10.10 -17.79
C PHE A 123 7.57 11.19 -17.23
N ASP A 124 7.24 11.71 -16.05
CA ASP A 124 7.97 12.82 -15.42
C ASP A 124 8.09 12.66 -13.88
N PRO A 125 8.77 11.61 -13.39
CA PRO A 125 8.92 11.38 -11.95
C PRO A 125 9.72 12.52 -11.31
N HIS A 126 9.17 13.09 -10.24
CA HIS A 126 9.83 14.17 -9.50
C HIS A 126 9.42 14.19 -8.04
N ALA A 127 10.04 15.06 -7.25
CA ALA A 127 9.59 15.32 -5.88
C ALA A 127 9.51 16.82 -5.61
N LEU A 128 8.63 17.20 -4.68
CA LEU A 128 8.51 18.56 -4.17
C LEU A 128 9.18 18.63 -2.81
N LEU A 129 10.22 19.45 -2.71
CA LEU A 129 10.90 19.77 -1.47
C LEU A 129 10.30 21.06 -0.91
N GLY A 130 9.65 20.97 0.25
CA GLY A 130 8.99 22.10 0.90
C GLY A 130 9.62 22.39 2.27
N ALA A 131 9.66 23.66 2.66
CA ALA A 131 10.05 24.11 3.99
C ALA A 131 8.93 24.93 4.61
N TYR A 132 8.62 24.65 5.87
CA TYR A 132 7.57 25.30 6.64
C TYR A 132 8.10 25.72 8.00
N ASP A 133 7.70 26.89 8.48
CA ASP A 133 8.07 27.36 9.81
C ASP A 133 7.30 26.65 10.94
N ALA A 134 7.49 27.11 12.18
CA ALA A 134 6.81 26.56 13.35
C ALA A 134 5.29 26.80 13.37
N ALA A 135 4.80 27.81 12.65
CA ALA A 135 3.37 28.09 12.48
C ALA A 135 2.75 27.26 11.33
N GLY A 136 3.57 26.58 10.54
CA GLY A 136 3.17 25.84 9.34
C GLY A 136 3.09 26.72 8.09
N GLU A 137 3.63 27.94 8.13
CA GLU A 137 3.70 28.83 6.98
C GLU A 137 4.82 28.38 6.05
N GLU A 138 4.53 28.35 4.74
CA GLU A 138 5.48 27.92 3.72
C GLU A 138 6.58 28.97 3.53
N LEU A 139 7.82 28.58 3.83
CA LEU A 139 9.01 29.39 3.61
C LEU A 139 9.50 29.29 2.16
N ALA A 140 9.50 28.06 1.63
CA ALA A 140 9.88 27.78 0.25
C ALA A 140 9.36 26.42 -0.21
N ARG A 141 9.18 26.28 -1.52
CA ARG A 141 8.91 24.99 -2.17
C ARG A 141 9.54 24.94 -3.55
N LEU A 142 10.21 23.85 -3.87
CA LEU A 142 10.82 23.64 -5.18
C LEU A 142 10.80 22.19 -5.63
N ARG A 143 10.93 21.99 -6.94
CA ARG A 143 10.97 20.68 -7.56
C ARG A 143 12.40 20.11 -7.59
N VAL A 144 12.57 18.90 -7.05
CA VAL A 144 13.81 18.13 -7.04
C VAL A 144 13.61 16.80 -7.79
N ASP A 145 14.72 16.08 -7.97
CA ASP A 145 14.71 14.72 -8.53
C ASP A 145 13.89 13.76 -7.64
N ALA A 146 13.17 12.80 -8.23
CA ALA A 146 12.39 11.82 -7.48
C ALA A 146 13.24 10.93 -6.55
N GLY A 147 14.53 10.75 -6.87
CA GLY A 147 15.50 10.03 -6.06
C GLY A 147 16.16 10.87 -4.97
N PHE A 148 15.78 12.15 -4.80
CA PHE A 148 16.36 13.02 -3.78
C PHE A 148 16.22 12.42 -2.38
N LYS A 149 17.34 12.35 -1.66
CA LYS A 149 17.36 11.79 -0.30
C LYS A 149 17.23 12.90 0.73
N LEU A 150 16.01 13.11 1.23
CA LEU A 150 15.79 14.00 2.37
C LEU A 150 16.42 13.42 3.64
N THR A 151 17.50 14.06 4.09
CA THR A 151 18.22 13.81 5.35
C THR A 151 18.36 15.11 6.13
N THR A 152 18.71 15.04 7.42
CA THR A 152 19.00 16.23 8.23
C THR A 152 20.08 17.10 7.59
N ALA A 153 21.16 16.51 7.06
CA ALA A 153 22.26 17.25 6.44
C ALA A 153 21.83 17.97 5.15
N SER A 154 21.11 17.28 4.25
CA SER A 154 20.60 17.89 3.01
C SER A 154 19.57 18.97 3.29
N ALA A 155 18.78 18.82 4.35
CA ALA A 155 17.82 19.85 4.77
C ALA A 155 18.53 21.10 5.30
N HIS A 156 19.55 20.95 6.15
CA HIS A 156 20.36 22.08 6.61
C HIS A 156 21.05 22.79 5.44
N ALA A 157 21.70 22.03 4.54
CA ALA A 157 22.37 22.61 3.38
C ALA A 157 21.41 23.41 2.48
N TRP A 158 20.17 22.93 2.32
CA TRP A 158 19.15 23.62 1.55
C TRP A 158 18.67 24.92 2.21
N LEU A 159 18.48 24.91 3.53
CA LEU A 159 18.08 26.09 4.30
C LEU A 159 19.19 27.15 4.36
N GLU A 160 20.45 26.72 4.48
CA GLU A 160 21.62 27.61 4.53
C GLU A 160 21.93 28.27 3.18
N ASP A 161 21.60 27.60 2.06
CA ASP A 161 21.75 28.16 0.70
C ASP A 161 20.51 28.95 0.23
N ASP A 162 19.77 29.55 1.18
CA ASP A 162 18.60 30.42 0.90
C ASP A 162 17.56 29.74 0.00
N PHE A 163 17.29 28.46 0.30
CA PHE A 163 16.33 27.60 -0.40
C PHE A 163 16.60 27.37 -1.89
N ARG A 164 17.84 27.56 -2.36
CA ARG A 164 18.21 27.26 -3.75
C ARG A 164 18.08 25.77 -4.08
N ARG A 165 17.93 25.45 -5.37
CA ARG A 165 17.79 24.07 -5.81
C ARG A 165 19.01 23.25 -5.38
N PRO A 166 18.85 22.18 -4.58
CA PRO A 166 19.96 21.29 -4.22
C PRO A 166 20.55 20.65 -5.48
N GLY A 167 21.89 20.71 -5.59
CA GLY A 167 22.67 20.08 -6.66
C GLY A 167 22.99 18.61 -6.39
#